data_AF-A0A7C1PPH4-F1
#
_entry.id   AF-A0A7C1PPH4-F1
#
_cell.length_a   1.000
_cell.length_b   1.000
_cell.length_c   1.000
_cell.angle_alpha   90.00
_cell.angle_beta   90.00
_cell.angle_gamma   90.00
#
_symmetry.space_group_name_H-M   'P 1'
#
loop_
_entity.id
_entity.type
_entity.pdbx_description
1 polymer ?
#
loop_
_entity_poly.entity_id
_entity_poly.type
_entity_poly.pdbx_seq_one_letter_code
_entity_poly.pdbx_strand_id
1 'polypeptide(L)'
;MKFKLKTGHYQNKVDVQKAGKYLSSKRDKRFSDIEIVEDNRNEKKPLYKIFTWEDTEAAEKQRIYELRLFERNLVVIDENEPIERLREKPAIIRIPENLVKEEGSNMKTIAVTIKEVCSNKDMMNYVIEECKSDLRKVVKKFNRFVQLKKHISKVEAVIEEM
;
A
#
# COMPACT_ATOMS: atom_id res chain seq x y z
N MET A 1 4.15 -19.78 13.85
CA MET A 1 4.54 -18.50 13.21
C MET A 1 6.05 -18.39 13.17
N LYS A 2 6.62 -18.27 11.97
CA LYS A 2 7.99 -17.77 11.79
C LYS A 2 7.93 -16.28 11.46
N PHE A 3 8.84 -15.49 12.03
CA PHE A 3 8.92 -14.06 11.79
C PHE A 3 10.11 -13.70 10.90
N LYS A 4 9.97 -12.69 10.03
CA LYS A 4 11.07 -12.13 9.22
C LYS A 4 10.90 -10.62 9.10
N LEU A 5 12.01 -9.91 8.91
CA LEU A 5 11.98 -8.48 8.59
C LEU A 5 11.92 -8.27 7.07
N LYS A 6 11.14 -7.29 6.61
CA LYS A 6 11.11 -6.84 5.19
C LYS A 6 12.46 -6.28 4.74
N THR A 7 13.20 -5.66 5.66
CA THR A 7 14.44 -4.96 5.40
C THR A 7 15.52 -5.35 6.40
N GLY A 8 16.79 -5.27 6.00
CA GLY A 8 17.93 -5.67 6.84
C GLY A 8 18.25 -4.70 8.00
N HIS A 9 17.58 -3.55 8.08
CA HIS A 9 17.93 -2.47 9.02
C HIS A 9 17.93 -2.90 10.50
N TYR A 10 17.07 -3.84 10.89
CA TYR A 10 16.99 -4.36 12.25
C TYR A 10 17.58 -5.77 12.41
N GLN A 11 18.06 -6.38 11.32
CA GLN A 11 18.44 -7.80 11.27
C GLN A 11 19.63 -8.11 12.18
N ASN A 12 20.53 -7.15 12.38
CA ASN A 12 21.69 -7.29 13.28
C ASN A 12 21.44 -6.75 14.69
N LYS A 13 20.29 -6.11 14.95
CA LYS A 13 19.99 -5.46 16.24
C LYS A 13 19.23 -6.37 17.20
N VAL A 14 18.38 -7.25 16.68
CA VAL A 14 17.49 -8.09 17.49
C VAL A 14 17.34 -9.49 16.94
N ASP A 15 17.07 -10.44 17.83
CA ASP A 15 16.57 -11.77 17.45
C ASP A 15 15.11 -11.62 16.97
N VAL A 16 14.93 -11.70 15.66
CA VAL A 16 13.64 -11.47 14.98
C VAL A 16 12.56 -12.45 15.46
N GLN A 17 12.91 -13.70 15.76
CA GLN A 17 11.94 -14.69 16.21
C GLN A 17 11.46 -14.37 17.63
N LYS A 18 12.39 -14.04 18.53
CA LYS A 18 12.05 -13.65 19.91
C LYS A 18 11.24 -12.36 19.93
N ALA A 19 11.65 -11.35 19.16
CA ALA A 19 10.96 -10.08 19.03
C ALA A 19 9.53 -10.25 18.52
N GLY A 20 9.33 -11.03 17.45
CA GLY A 20 8.00 -11.25 16.88
C GLY A 20 7.06 -12.03 17.78
N LYS A 21 7.55 -13.09 18.43
CA LYS A 21 6.76 -13.84 19.44
C LYS A 21 6.36 -12.94 20.61
N TYR A 22 7.30 -12.12 21.09
CA TYR A 22 7.04 -11.16 22.16
C TYR A 22 5.94 -10.18 21.76
N LEU A 23 6.05 -9.53 20.59
CA LEU A 23 5.06 -8.56 20.12
C LEU A 23 3.68 -9.18 19.93
N SER A 24 3.60 -10.33 19.28
CA SER A 24 2.33 -11.06 19.12
C SER A 24 1.65 -11.28 20.48
N SER A 25 2.41 -11.78 21.47
CA SER A 25 1.86 -12.04 22.80
C SER A 25 1.36 -10.80 23.53
N LYS A 26 1.97 -9.63 23.29
CA LYS A 26 1.58 -8.35 23.89
C LYS A 26 0.34 -7.76 23.21
N ARG A 27 0.26 -7.85 21.88
CA ARG A 27 -0.89 -7.40 21.10
C ARG A 27 -2.12 -8.27 21.36
N ASP A 28 -1.95 -9.57 21.55
CA ASP A 28 -3.03 -10.47 21.96
C ASP A 28 -3.60 -10.06 23.34
N LYS A 29 -2.74 -9.56 24.23
CA LYS A 29 -3.11 -8.98 25.54
C LYS A 29 -3.53 -7.51 25.47
N ARG A 30 -3.66 -6.94 24.26
CA ARG A 30 -4.05 -5.54 24.00
C ARG A 30 -3.15 -4.48 24.66
N PHE A 31 -1.86 -4.78 24.84
CA PHE A 31 -0.90 -3.77 25.29
C PHE A 31 -0.83 -2.62 24.26
N SER A 32 -0.93 -1.40 24.76
CA SER A 32 -0.67 -0.16 24.02
C SER A 32 0.83 -0.02 23.67
N ASP A 33 1.13 0.87 22.72
CA ASP A 33 2.52 1.15 22.33
C ASP A 33 3.37 1.63 23.50
N ILE A 34 2.80 2.47 24.37
CA ILE A 34 3.46 3.01 25.56
C ILE A 34 3.83 1.86 26.51
N GLU A 35 2.90 0.96 26.81
CA GLU A 35 3.15 -0.18 27.69
C GLU A 35 4.21 -1.13 27.13
N ILE A 36 4.29 -1.29 25.80
CA ILE A 36 5.33 -2.11 25.16
C ILE A 36 6.70 -1.46 25.25
N VAL A 37 6.79 -0.14 25.02
CA VAL A 37 8.04 0.62 25.17
C VAL A 37 8.55 0.52 26.61
N GLU A 38 7.67 0.79 27.58
CA GLU A 38 8.02 0.75 29.00
C GLU A 38 8.44 -0.66 29.47
N ASP A 39 7.75 -1.73 29.04
CA ASP A 39 8.15 -3.11 29.35
C ASP A 39 9.50 -3.51 28.73
N ASN A 40 10.01 -2.74 27.75
CA ASN A 40 11.32 -2.95 27.12
C ASN A 40 12.42 -2.02 27.61
N ARG A 41 12.24 -1.23 28.68
CA ARG A 41 13.33 -0.45 29.31
C ARG A 41 14.49 -1.29 29.83
N ASN A 42 14.27 -2.59 30.04
CA ASN A 42 15.31 -3.51 30.49
C ASN A 42 16.11 -4.07 29.30
N GLU A 43 17.44 -3.93 29.34
CA GLU A 43 18.39 -4.42 28.32
C GLU A 43 18.22 -5.88 27.91
N LYS A 44 17.71 -6.73 28.81
CA LYS A 44 17.48 -8.15 28.57
C LYS A 44 16.24 -8.41 27.72
N LYS A 45 15.41 -7.40 27.46
CA LYS A 45 14.14 -7.56 26.75
C LYS A 45 14.35 -7.62 25.23
N PRO A 46 13.50 -8.37 24.51
CA PRO A 46 13.72 -8.64 23.08
C PRO A 46 13.78 -7.41 22.18
N LEU A 47 13.14 -6.30 22.56
CA LEU A 47 13.09 -5.07 21.76
C LEU A 47 13.96 -3.95 22.31
N TYR A 48 14.70 -4.14 23.41
CA TYR A 48 15.47 -3.04 24.00
C TYR A 48 16.36 -2.32 22.97
N LYS A 49 17.03 -3.08 22.10
CA LYS A 49 17.99 -2.59 21.09
C LYS A 49 17.36 -1.87 19.89
N ILE A 50 16.02 -1.87 19.74
CA ILE A 50 15.38 -1.09 18.67
C ILE A 50 15.11 0.36 19.08
N PHE A 51 15.18 0.65 20.38
CA PHE A 51 14.85 1.95 20.95
C PHE A 51 16.07 2.81 21.20
N THR A 52 15.89 4.12 21.04
CA THR A 52 16.84 5.13 21.48
C THR A 52 16.51 5.56 22.91
N TRP A 53 17.38 5.21 23.87
CA TRP A 53 17.13 5.44 25.32
C TRP A 53 17.63 6.79 25.85
N GLU A 54 18.18 7.66 24.99
CA GLU A 54 18.55 9.02 25.37
C GLU A 54 17.29 9.84 25.69
N ASP A 55 17.13 10.23 26.95
CA ASP A 55 15.95 10.96 27.44
C ASP A 55 16.11 12.47 27.14
N THR A 56 15.53 12.89 26.03
CA THR A 56 15.30 14.30 25.64
C THR A 56 13.79 14.58 25.60
N GLU A 57 13.37 15.85 25.47
CA GLU A 57 11.95 16.24 25.48
C GLU A 57 11.04 15.46 24.49
N ALA A 58 11.60 14.92 23.41
CA ALA A 58 10.85 14.18 22.38
C ALA A 58 11.06 12.65 22.41
N ALA A 59 11.77 12.12 23.41
CA ALA A 59 12.22 10.73 23.41
C ALA A 59 11.08 9.70 23.43
N GLU A 60 9.98 9.97 24.12
CA GLU A 60 8.84 9.03 24.19
C GLU A 60 8.15 8.86 22.83
N LYS A 61 7.89 9.97 22.14
CA LYS A 61 7.29 9.94 20.79
C LYS A 61 8.20 9.24 19.79
N GLN A 62 9.51 9.45 19.90
CA GLN A 62 10.50 8.79 19.07
C GLN A 62 10.49 7.26 19.29
N ARG A 63 10.46 6.79 20.54
CA ARG A 63 10.40 5.34 20.84
C ARG A 63 9.12 4.70 20.31
N ILE A 64 7.98 5.36 20.44
CA ILE A 64 6.72 4.88 19.86
C ILE A 64 6.84 4.79 18.33
N TYR A 65 7.48 5.78 17.70
CA TYR A 65 7.74 5.74 16.26
C TYR A 65 8.66 4.57 15.87
N GLU A 66 9.74 4.34 16.62
CA GLU A 66 10.69 3.22 16.42
C GLU A 66 9.98 1.86 16.54
N LEU A 67 9.09 1.70 17.53
CA LEU A 67 8.26 0.51 17.69
C LEU A 67 7.39 0.27 16.45
N ARG A 68 6.63 1.29 16.02
CA ARG A 68 5.73 1.18 14.87
C ARG A 68 6.48 0.91 13.58
N LEU A 69 7.64 1.53 13.42
CA LEU A 69 8.51 1.30 12.27
C LEU A 69 9.03 -0.14 12.25
N PHE A 70 9.42 -0.67 13.41
CA PHE A 70 9.81 -2.07 13.54
C PHE A 70 8.65 -3.02 13.22
N GLU A 71 7.48 -2.83 13.81
CA GLU A 71 6.28 -3.65 13.57
C GLU A 71 5.87 -3.66 12.09
N ARG A 72 5.91 -2.50 11.42
CA ARG A 72 5.62 -2.42 9.99
C ARG A 72 6.58 -3.23 9.12
N ASN A 73 7.81 -3.40 9.58
CA ASN A 73 8.83 -4.22 8.93
C ASN A 73 8.76 -5.70 9.33
N LEU A 74 8.09 -6.05 10.43
CA LEU A 74 7.93 -7.43 10.86
C LEU A 74 6.85 -8.13 10.02
N VAL A 75 7.15 -9.32 9.52
CA VAL A 75 6.25 -10.14 8.69
C VAL A 75 6.20 -11.54 9.26
N VAL A 76 5.00 -12.11 9.30
CA VAL A 76 4.81 -13.53 9.59
C VAL A 76 4.96 -14.28 8.28
N ILE A 77 5.86 -15.26 8.26
CA ILE A 77 6.00 -16.22 7.16
C ILE A 77 5.19 -17.45 7.53
N ASP A 78 4.30 -17.86 6.63
CA ASP A 78 3.79 -19.22 6.59
C ASP A 78 4.75 -20.08 5.77
N GLU A 79 5.26 -21.17 6.34
CA GLU A 79 6.20 -22.07 5.65
C GLU A 79 5.54 -22.83 4.50
N ASN A 80 4.21 -22.84 4.46
CA ASN A 80 3.43 -23.41 3.38
C ASN A 80 3.03 -22.36 2.31
N GLU A 81 3.36 -21.08 2.50
CA GLU A 81 3.20 -20.07 1.46
C GLU A 81 4.47 -20.03 0.58
N PRO A 82 4.36 -20.27 -0.74
CA PRO A 82 5.47 -20.06 -1.65
C PRO A 82 5.98 -18.61 -1.53
N ILE A 83 7.31 -18.47 -1.47
CA ILE A 83 8.05 -17.20 -1.32
C ILE A 83 7.76 -16.20 -2.46
N GLU A 84 7.06 -16.63 -3.52
CA GLU A 84 6.61 -15.79 -4.62
C GLU A 84 5.20 -15.22 -4.39
N ARG A 85 5.06 -14.37 -3.37
CA ARG A 85 4.15 -13.23 -3.48
C ARG A 85 4.83 -12.00 -2.89
N LEU A 86 5.80 -11.47 -3.65
CA LEU A 86 5.65 -10.05 -3.99
C LEU A 86 4.21 -9.95 -4.48
N ARG A 87 3.29 -9.56 -3.60
CA ARG A 87 1.89 -9.37 -3.97
C ARG A 87 1.96 -8.43 -5.16
N GLU A 88 1.79 -8.96 -6.37
CA GLU A 88 1.33 -8.16 -7.49
C GLU A 88 0.05 -7.55 -6.94
N LYS A 89 0.15 -6.32 -6.43
CA LYS A 89 -1.04 -5.60 -6.01
C LYS A 89 -1.83 -5.54 -7.30
N PRO A 90 -2.99 -6.23 -7.39
CA PRO A 90 -3.75 -6.20 -8.63
C PRO A 90 -3.96 -4.74 -8.95
N ALA A 91 -3.59 -4.33 -10.16
CA ALA A 91 -3.84 -2.97 -10.58
C ALA A 91 -5.35 -2.71 -10.42
N ILE A 92 -5.68 -1.65 -9.70
CA ILE A 92 -7.05 -1.27 -9.39
C ILE A 92 -7.46 -0.08 -10.24
N ILE A 93 -8.68 -0.14 -10.76
CA ILE A 93 -9.35 0.92 -11.51
C ILE A 93 -10.52 1.42 -10.67
N ARG A 94 -10.78 2.73 -10.70
CA ARG A 94 -11.97 3.31 -10.05
C ARG A 94 -13.11 3.39 -11.05
N ILE A 95 -14.24 2.76 -10.72
CA ILE A 95 -15.43 2.71 -11.57
C ILE A 95 -16.61 3.31 -10.79
N PRO A 96 -17.53 4.04 -11.45
CA PRO A 96 -18.78 4.49 -10.83
C PRO A 96 -19.55 3.33 -10.18
N GLU A 97 -20.06 3.56 -8.97
CA GLU A 97 -20.73 2.49 -8.21
C GLU A 97 -21.93 1.89 -8.95
N ASN A 98 -22.67 2.71 -9.68
CA ASN A 98 -23.87 2.31 -10.43
C ASN A 98 -23.57 1.28 -11.55
N LEU A 99 -22.29 1.10 -11.93
CA LEU A 99 -21.88 0.07 -12.88
C LEU A 99 -21.55 -1.26 -12.20
N VAL A 100 -21.60 -1.33 -10.87
CA VAL A 100 -21.17 -2.51 -10.10
C VAL A 100 -22.23 -3.02 -9.12
N LYS A 101 -23.10 -2.16 -8.57
CA LYS A 101 -24.16 -2.55 -7.63
C LYS A 101 -25.52 -1.98 -8.02
N GLU A 102 -26.56 -2.78 -7.81
CA GLU A 102 -27.92 -2.30 -7.57
C GLU A 102 -28.02 -1.91 -6.07
N GLU A 103 -27.99 -0.60 -5.83
CA GLU A 103 -28.30 0.15 -4.60
C GLU A 103 -27.56 -0.19 -3.28
N GLY A 104 -27.00 0.84 -2.63
CA GLY A 104 -26.74 0.80 -1.18
C GLY A 104 -25.43 1.40 -0.64
N SER A 105 -24.57 2.04 -1.44
CA SER A 105 -23.44 2.80 -0.88
C SER A 105 -23.47 4.30 -1.20
N ASN A 106 -22.86 5.07 -0.31
CA ASN A 106 -22.68 6.52 -0.44
C ASN A 106 -21.40 6.88 -1.22
N MET A 107 -20.70 5.90 -1.82
CA MET A 107 -19.44 6.14 -2.53
C MET A 107 -19.67 6.41 -4.02
N LYS A 108 -19.15 7.54 -4.53
CA LYS A 108 -19.27 7.88 -5.97
C LYS A 108 -18.58 6.89 -6.91
N THR A 109 -17.55 6.21 -6.43
CA THR A 109 -16.75 5.24 -7.21
C THR A 109 -16.27 4.12 -6.31
N ILE A 110 -16.10 2.93 -6.86
CA ILE A 110 -15.50 1.78 -6.17
C ILE A 110 -14.21 1.33 -6.87
N ALA A 111 -13.31 0.71 -6.11
CA ALA A 111 -12.08 0.15 -6.64
C ALA A 111 -12.32 -1.30 -7.08
N VAL A 112 -12.09 -1.59 -8.36
CA VAL A 112 -12.18 -2.92 -8.96
C VAL A 112 -10.87 -3.30 -9.61
N THR A 113 -10.61 -4.58 -9.77
CA THR A 113 -9.41 -5.10 -10.45
C THR A 113 -9.53 -4.98 -11.97
N ILE A 114 -8.39 -4.91 -12.67
CA ILE A 114 -8.38 -4.98 -14.16
C ILE A 114 -9.15 -6.20 -14.67
N LYS A 115 -9.01 -7.35 -13.99
CA LYS A 115 -9.69 -8.59 -14.39
C LYS A 115 -11.22 -8.44 -14.36
N GLU A 116 -11.76 -7.77 -13.34
CA GLU A 116 -13.20 -7.52 -13.25
C GLU A 116 -13.68 -6.56 -14.35
N VAL A 117 -12.91 -5.51 -14.64
CA VAL A 117 -13.21 -4.58 -15.73
C VAL A 117 -13.21 -5.30 -17.08
N CYS A 118 -12.18 -6.10 -17.38
CA CYS A 118 -12.11 -6.84 -18.64
C CYS A 118 -13.24 -7.86 -18.82
N SER A 119 -13.77 -8.39 -17.72
CA SER A 119 -14.89 -9.35 -17.73
C SER A 119 -16.26 -8.68 -17.80
N ASN A 120 -16.38 -7.37 -17.52
CA ASN A 120 -17.63 -6.64 -17.55
C ASN A 120 -17.63 -5.59 -18.67
N LYS A 121 -18.49 -5.78 -19.67
CA LYS A 121 -18.55 -4.92 -20.86
C LYS A 121 -18.87 -3.46 -20.53
N ASP A 122 -19.73 -3.20 -19.56
CA ASP A 122 -20.13 -1.84 -19.19
C ASP A 122 -19.00 -1.11 -18.45
N MET A 123 -18.29 -1.80 -17.56
CA MET A 123 -17.09 -1.26 -16.93
C MET A 123 -15.99 -1.00 -17.95
N MET A 124 -15.76 -1.93 -18.89
CA MET A 124 -14.77 -1.77 -19.95
C MET A 124 -15.11 -0.57 -20.85
N ASN A 125 -16.37 -0.44 -21.28
CA ASN A 125 -16.83 0.69 -22.07
C ASN A 125 -16.63 2.02 -21.33
N TYR A 126 -16.91 2.07 -20.02
CA TYR A 126 -16.66 3.25 -19.21
C TYR A 126 -15.18 3.65 -19.23
N VAL A 127 -14.27 2.68 -19.02
CA VAL A 127 -12.82 2.95 -19.03
C VAL A 127 -12.36 3.42 -20.41
N ILE A 128 -12.86 2.81 -21.49
CA ILE A 128 -12.54 3.23 -22.86
C ILE A 128 -12.99 4.68 -23.09
N GLU A 129 -14.21 5.05 -22.70
CA GLU A 129 -14.70 6.42 -22.87
C GLU A 129 -13.95 7.44 -22.01
N GLU A 130 -13.53 7.08 -20.80
CA GLU A 130 -12.66 7.91 -19.97
C GLU A 130 -11.30 8.13 -20.66
N CYS A 131 -10.68 7.07 -21.18
CA CYS A 131 -9.43 7.18 -21.94
C CYS A 131 -9.58 8.05 -23.20
N LYS A 132 -10.67 7.89 -23.96
CA LYS A 132 -10.96 8.76 -25.12
C LYS A 132 -11.10 10.23 -24.70
N SER A 133 -11.79 10.49 -23.59
CA SER A 133 -11.93 11.84 -23.04
C SER A 133 -10.57 12.46 -22.69
N ASP A 134 -9.68 11.69 -22.06
CA ASP A 134 -8.34 12.14 -21.73
C ASP A 134 -7.46 12.38 -22.96
N LEU A 135 -7.51 11.51 -23.97
CA LEU A 135 -6.82 11.74 -25.24
C LEU A 135 -7.33 13.00 -25.95
N ARG A 136 -8.64 13.28 -25.92
CA ARG A 136 -9.20 14.55 -26.43
C ARG A 136 -8.67 15.77 -25.68
N LYS A 137 -8.39 15.68 -24.38
CA LYS A 137 -7.73 16.77 -23.63
C LYS A 137 -6.28 16.97 -24.10
N VAL A 138 -5.57 15.89 -24.42
CA VAL A 138 -4.22 15.96 -25.02
C VAL A 138 -4.27 16.65 -26.39
N VAL A 139 -5.23 16.32 -27.26
CA VAL A 139 -5.44 17.00 -28.55
C VAL A 139 -5.66 18.50 -28.34
N LYS A 140 -6.53 18.89 -27.40
CA LYS A 140 -6.74 20.31 -27.05
C LYS A 140 -5.46 20.99 -26.58
N LYS A 141 -4.60 20.30 -25.83
CA LYS A 141 -3.29 20.82 -25.39
C LYS A 141 -2.32 20.97 -26.56
N PHE A 142 -2.24 20.00 -27.46
CA PHE A 142 -1.37 20.03 -28.64
C PHE A 142 -1.75 21.17 -29.58
N ASN A 143 -3.04 21.46 -29.71
CA ASN A 143 -3.53 22.58 -30.52
C ASN A 143 -2.95 23.96 -30.11
N ARG A 144 -2.44 24.10 -28.89
CA ARG A 144 -1.83 25.35 -28.40
C ARG A 144 -0.40 25.57 -28.91
N PHE A 145 0.29 24.52 -29.36
CA PHE A 145 1.70 24.59 -29.75
C PHE A 145 1.86 24.20 -31.22
N VAL A 146 2.35 25.12 -32.05
CA VAL A 146 2.51 24.92 -33.51
C VAL A 146 3.29 23.64 -33.82
N GLN A 147 4.37 23.37 -33.08
CA GLN A 147 5.22 22.19 -33.27
C GLN A 147 4.49 20.87 -32.99
N LEU A 148 3.47 20.88 -32.13
CA LEU A 148 2.74 19.68 -31.71
C LEU A 148 1.49 19.41 -32.57
N LYS A 149 0.98 20.41 -33.31
CA LYS A 149 -0.19 20.26 -34.18
C LYS A 149 -0.05 19.10 -35.18
N LYS A 150 1.16 18.89 -35.71
CA LYS A 150 1.46 17.79 -36.65
C LYS A 150 1.24 16.38 -36.09
N HIS A 151 1.08 16.24 -34.76
CA HIS A 151 0.87 14.97 -34.09
C HIS A 151 -0.59 14.70 -33.74
N ILE A 152 -1.50 15.67 -33.94
CA ILE A 152 -2.91 15.55 -33.54
C ILE A 152 -3.61 14.41 -34.27
N SER A 153 -3.43 14.29 -35.58
CA SER A 153 -4.06 13.23 -36.39
C SER A 153 -3.72 11.82 -35.90
N LYS A 154 -2.51 11.63 -35.37
CA LYS A 154 -2.10 10.34 -34.78
C LYS A 154 -2.88 10.02 -33.50
N VAL A 155 -3.17 11.03 -32.69
CA VAL A 155 -3.94 10.86 -31.44
C VAL A 155 -5.42 10.64 -31.77
N GLU A 156 -5.95 11.34 -32.78
CA GLU A 156 -7.32 11.18 -33.25
C GLU A 156 -7.57 9.79 -33.83
N ALA A 157 -6.64 9.26 -34.64
CA ALA A 157 -6.74 7.89 -35.15
C ALA A 157 -6.84 6.85 -34.02
N VAL A 158 -6.03 7.00 -32.96
CA VAL A 158 -6.10 6.10 -31.79
C VAL A 158 -7.47 6.19 -31.09
N ILE A 159 -8.06 7.39 -30.99
CA ILE A 159 -9.40 7.55 -30.40
C ILE A 159 -10.47 6.83 -31.23
N GLU A 160 -10.34 6.82 -32.56
CA GLU A 160 -11.28 6.17 -33.48
C GLU A 160 -11.16 4.64 -33.50
N GLU A 161 -9.97 4.11 -33.22
CA GLU A 161 -9.70 2.66 -33.15
C GLU A 161 -10.17 2.00 -31.84
N MET A 162 -10.37 2.78 -30.77
CA MET A 162 -10.84 2.34 -29.45
C MET A 162 -12.36 2.16 -29.39
#